data_AF-A0A9D2FT50-F1
#
_entry.id   AF-A0A9D2FT50-F1
#
_cell.length_a   1.000
_cell.length_b   1.000
_cell.length_c   1.000
_cell.angle_alpha   90.00
_cell.angle_beta   90.00
_cell.angle_gamma   90.00
#
_symmetry.space_group_name_H-M   'P 1'
#
loop_
_entity.id
_entity.type
_entity.pdbx_description
1 polymer ?
#
loop_
_entity_poly.entity_id
_entity_poly.type
_entity_poly.pdbx_seq_one_letter_code
_entity_poly.pdbx_strand_id
1 'polypeptide(L)' 'MNKYQEIEVKFSLKNLEEVEQKLNEVGIQKQNFVEYQKDTYFIPEHRNFLEPKIVSEWLRIRETPYYASLN' A
#
# COMPACT_ATOMS: atom_id res chain seq x y z
N MET A 1 13.83 7.77 -20.71
CA MET A 1 12.64 8.05 -19.88
C MET A 1 12.71 7.10 -18.69
N ASN A 2 13.14 7.57 -17.51
CA ASN A 2 13.29 6.68 -16.36
C ASN A 2 11.89 6.30 -15.86
N LYS A 3 11.55 5.01 -15.92
CA LYS A 3 10.36 4.48 -15.27
C LYS A 3 10.62 4.49 -13.76
N TYR A 4 9.86 5.26 -13.01
CA TYR A 4 9.83 5.13 -11.56
C TYR A 4 9.24 3.76 -11.24
N GLN A 5 10.09 2.84 -10.79
CA GLN A 5 9.68 1.51 -10.35
C GLN A 5 9.59 1.53 -8.83
N GLU A 6 8.42 1.20 -8.31
CA GLU A 6 8.22 0.96 -6.89
C GLU A 6 8.62 -0.47 -6.55
N ILE A 7 9.40 -0.65 -5.49
CA ILE A 7 9.75 -1.97 -4.94
C ILE A 7 9.16 -2.01 -3.53
N GLU A 8 8.18 -2.90 -3.32
CA GLU A 8 7.51 -3.08 -2.04
C GLU A 8 7.69 -4.53 -1.55
N VAL A 9 7.91 -4.70 -0.24
CA VAL A 9 7.93 -6.01 0.43
C VAL A 9 7.02 -5.94 1.65
N LYS A 10 6.03 -6.84 1.70
CA LYS A 10 5.07 -6.93 2.81
C LYS A 10 5.54 -7.96 3.83
N PHE A 11 5.49 -7.59 5.10
CA PHE A 11 5.79 -8.46 6.24
C PHE A 11 4.58 -8.56 7.17
N SER A 12 4.36 -9.74 7.73
CA SER A 12 3.40 -9.88 8.84
C SER A 12 4.01 -9.30 10.10
N LEU A 13 3.40 -8.25 10.65
CA LEU A 13 3.85 -7.61 11.88
C LEU A 13 3.31 -8.36 13.10
N LYS A 14 4.19 -9.04 13.84
CA LYS A 14 3.84 -9.83 15.05
C LYS A 14 4.33 -9.20 16.35
N ASN A 15 5.28 -8.28 16.27
CA ASN A 15 6.01 -7.66 17.37
C ASN A 15 6.05 -6.13 17.20
N LEU A 16 4.85 -5.51 17.21
CA LEU A 16 4.68 -4.08 16.96
C LEU A 16 5.59 -3.21 17.84
N GLU A 17 5.59 -3.45 19.15
CA GLU A 17 6.36 -2.64 20.11
C GLU A 17 7.86 -2.68 19.85
N GLU A 18 8.43 -3.86 19.56
CA GLU A 18 9.85 -4.01 19.24
C GLU A 18 10.20 -3.28 17.94
N VAL A 19 9.34 -3.38 16.92
CA VAL A 19 9.53 -2.68 15.65
C VAL A 19 9.50 -1.16 15.86
N GLU A 20 8.55 -0.64 16.64
CA GLU A 20 8.48 0.79 16.95
C GLU A 20 9.72 1.29 17.71
N GLN A 21 10.21 0.53 18.70
CA GLN A 21 11.46 0.86 19.41
C GLN A 21 12.63 0.95 18.45
N LYS A 22 12.79 -0.05 17.58
CA LYS A 22 13.88 -0.10 16.60
C LYS A 22 13.80 1.03 15.58
N LEU A 23 12.59 1.37 15.12
CA LEU A 23 12.35 2.52 14.24
C LEU A 23 12.77 3.84 14.90
N ASN A 24 12.50 4.01 16.19
CA ASN A 24 12.93 5.18 16.95
C ASN A 24 14.46 5.23 17.12
N GLU A 25 15.11 4.09 17.39
CA GLU A 25 16.57 3.98 17.51
C GLU A 25 17.29 4.39 16.22
N VAL A 26 16.73 4.04 15.05
CA VAL A 26 17.29 4.45 13.75
C VAL A 26 16.90 5.87 13.34
N GLY A 27 16.18 6.61 14.19
CA GLY A 27 15.80 8.00 13.97
C GLY A 27 14.70 8.22 12.92
N ILE A 28 13.89 7.20 12.64
CA ILE A 28 12.74 7.33 11.72
C ILE A 28 11.65 8.14 12.43
N GLN A 29 11.22 9.22 11.81
CA GLN A 29 10.04 9.96 12.26
C GLN A 29 8.78 9.33 11.68
N LYS A 30 7.77 9.07 12.53
CA LYS A 30 6.42 8.76 12.04
C LYS A 30 5.94 9.94 11.20
N GLN A 31 5.74 9.72 9.91
CA GLN A 31 4.94 10.65 9.12
C GLN A 31 3.49 10.43 9.54
N ASN A 32 2.85 11.47 10.07
CA ASN A 32 1.42 11.45 10.39
C ASN A 32 0.62 11.41 9.09
N PHE A 33 0.54 10.23 8.48
CA PHE A 33 -0.37 10.00 7.37
C PHE A 33 -1.74 9.55 7.87
N VAL A 34 -2.72 9.87 7.05
CA VAL A 34 -4.13 9.55 7.23
C VAL A 34 -4.30 8.05 7.47
N GLU A 35 -4.70 7.68 8.68
CA GLU A 35 -4.82 6.27 9.10
C GLU A 35 -5.91 5.51 8.34
N TYR A 36 -6.93 6.23 7.85
CA TYR A 36 -8.02 5.63 7.09
C TYR A 36 -7.79 5.74 5.59
N GLN A 37 -7.70 4.57 4.95
CA GLN A 37 -7.71 4.42 3.49
C GLN A 37 -8.79 3.41 3.11
N LYS A 38 -9.57 3.74 2.08
CA LYS A 38 -10.56 2.83 1.47
C LYS A 38 -10.18 2.63 0.01
N ASP A 39 -9.96 1.37 -0.36
CA ASP A 39 -9.70 0.97 -1.74
C ASP A 39 -10.92 0.27 -2.33
N THR A 40 -11.44 0.79 -3.45
CA THR A 40 -12.47 0.15 -4.25
C THR A 40 -11.85 -0.42 -5.51
N TYR A 41 -11.87 -1.75 -5.66
CA TYR A 41 -11.28 -2.48 -6.79
C TYR A 41 -12.32 -2.77 -7.87
N PHE A 42 -11.91 -2.60 -9.12
CA PHE A 42 -12.73 -2.90 -10.29
C PHE A 42 -12.07 -4.02 -11.09
N ILE A 43 -12.84 -5.05 -11.41
CA ILE A 43 -12.39 -6.23 -12.14
C ILE A 43 -13.34 -6.43 -13.32
N PRO A 44 -12.85 -6.49 -14.56
CA PRO A 44 -13.70 -6.77 -15.71
C PRO A 44 -14.14 -8.24 -15.70
N GLU A 45 -15.33 -8.51 -16.22
CA GLU A 45 -15.91 -9.87 -16.22
C GLU A 45 -15.03 -10.91 -16.91
N HIS A 46 -14.31 -10.51 -17.97
CA HIS A 46 -13.51 -11.41 -18.80
C HIS A 46 -12.08 -11.63 -18.28
N ARG A 47 -11.66 -10.98 -17.19
CA ARG A 47 -10.30 -11.12 -16.65
C ARG A 47 -10.23 -10.75 -15.17
N ASN A 48 -9.75 -11.67 -14.34
CA ASN A 48 -9.50 -11.39 -12.93
C ASN A 48 -8.06 -10.90 -12.71
N PHE A 49 -7.90 -9.62 -12.40
CA PHE A 49 -6.58 -9.04 -12.12
C PHE A 49 -5.95 -9.56 -10.82
N LEU A 50 -6.74 -10.08 -9.88
CA LEU A 50 -6.28 -10.51 -8.56
C LEU A 50 -5.99 -12.02 -8.48
N GLU A 51 -6.28 -12.78 -9.54
CA GLU A 51 -6.02 -14.21 -9.60
C GLU A 51 -4.52 -14.58 -9.61
N PRO A 52 -3.62 -13.83 -10.29
CA PRO A 52 -2.21 -14.16 -10.31
C PRO A 52 -1.57 -14.10 -8.92
N LYS A 53 -0.62 -15.01 -8.67
CA LYS A 53 0.17 -15.04 -7.42
C LYS A 53 0.93 -13.73 -7.17
N ILE A 54 1.41 -13.10 -8.24
CA ILE A 54 2.00 -11.77 -8.21
C ILE A 54 1.07 -10.86 -9.01
N VAL A 55 0.31 -10.03 -8.29
CA VAL A 55 -0.61 -9.07 -8.90
C VAL A 55 0.20 -7.92 -9.48
N SER A 56 0.17 -7.76 -10.80
CA SER A 56 0.88 -6.70 -11.54
C SER A 56 -0.05 -5.61 -12.10
N GLU A 57 -1.36 -5.82 -12.01
CA GLU A 57 -2.39 -4.95 -12.57
C GLU A 57 -3.54 -4.85 -11.55
N TRP A 58 -4.10 -3.65 -11.38
CA TRP A 58 -5.35 -3.41 -10.68
C TRP A 58 -5.92 -2.08 -11.15
N LEU A 59 -7.24 -1.98 -11.24
CA LEU A 59 -7.94 -0.70 -11.39
C LEU A 59 -8.57 -0.40 -10.03
N ARG A 60 -8.15 0.70 -9.39
CA ARG A 60 -8.71 1.08 -8.08
C ARG A 60 -8.91 2.57 -7.93
N ILE A 61 -9.97 2.90 -7.19
CA ILE A 61 -10.11 4.22 -6.58
C ILE A 61 -9.69 4.09 -5.12
N ARG A 62 -8.68 4.88 -4.72
CA ARG A 62 -8.25 4.99 -3.33
C ARG A 62 -8.74 6.31 -2.76
N GLU A 63 -9.48 6.22 -1.66
CA GLU A 63 -10.06 7.35 -0.93
C GLU A 63 -9.43 7.47 0.46
N THR A 64 -9.15 8.70 0.85
CA THR A 64 -8.81 9.09 2.23
C THR A 64 -9.70 10.26 2.64
N PRO A 65 -9.76 10.63 3.93
CA PRO A 65 -10.42 11.84 4.41
C PRO A 65 -10.11 13.13 3.64
N TYR A 66 -8.97 13.24 2.94
CA TYR A 66 -8.54 14.50 2.32
C TYR A 66 -8.34 14.42 0.79
N TYR A 67 -8.21 13.23 0.22
CA TYR A 67 -7.94 13.07 -1.20
C TYR A 67 -8.49 11.75 -1.75
N ALA A 68 -8.77 11.74 -3.05
CA ALA A 68 -9.04 10.55 -3.83
C ALA A 68 -8.02 10.44 -4.97
N SER A 69 -7.64 9.21 -5.33
CA SER A 69 -6.72 8.92 -6.42
C SER A 69 -7.20 7.71 -7.23
N LEU A 70 -6.95 7.75 -8.53
CA LEU A 70 -7.18 6.65 -9.45
C LEU A 70 -5.83 6.01 -9.79
N ASN A 71 -5.76 4.68 -9.67
CA ASN A 71 -4.73 3.85 -10.30
C ASN A 71 -5.38 3.00 -11.37
#